data_AF-A0A7C1IV80-F1
#
_entry.id   AF-A0A7C1IV80-F1
#
_cell.length_a   1.000
_cell.length_b   1.000
_cell.length_c   1.000
_cell.angle_alpha   90.00
_cell.angle_beta   90.00
_cell.angle_gamma   90.00
#
_symmetry.space_group_name_H-M   'P 1'
#
loop_
_entity.id
_entity.type
_entity.pdbx_description
1 polymer ?
#
loop_
_entity_poly.entity_id
_entity_poly.type
_entity_poly.pdbx_seq_one_letter_code
_entity_poly.pdbx_strand_id
1 'polypeptide(L)'
;MARRNYRSSSYDRDHDGIRDDAQYPRRGKSDREAKVERITWALLVLVFAVLSLLPEDQEIPNWIVPAAGAVILIGSGFYQYSRRWRVGPMTWVGGAVMALLAFYSYEVDPNSNFLGVALIVFALVIIVGVITNET
;
A
#
# COMPACT_ATOMS: atom_id res chain seq x y z
N MET A 1 4.88 -65.39 23.97
CA MET A 1 5.32 -64.04 24.45
C MET A 1 4.82 -63.02 23.43
N ALA A 2 4.19 -61.89 23.71
CA ALA A 2 3.59 -61.32 24.90
C ALA A 2 2.59 -60.23 24.42
N ARG A 3 1.39 -60.26 25.00
CA ARG A 3 0.45 -59.18 25.37
C ARG A 3 0.46 -57.81 24.64
N ARG A 4 -0.73 -57.52 24.06
CA ARG A 4 -1.63 -56.35 24.27
C ARG A 4 -1.03 -54.93 24.20
N ASN A 5 -1.67 -54.06 23.41
CA ASN A 5 -2.67 -53.13 23.95
C ASN A 5 -3.34 -52.32 22.82
N TYR A 6 -4.64 -52.59 22.63
CA TYR A 6 -5.58 -51.62 22.08
C TYR A 6 -5.54 -50.38 22.97
N ARG A 7 -5.26 -49.21 22.39
CA ARG A 7 -5.59 -47.93 23.02
C ARG A 7 -6.64 -47.26 22.16
N SER A 8 -7.89 -47.62 22.45
CA SER A 8 -9.06 -46.81 22.16
C SER A 8 -8.85 -45.44 22.80
N SER A 9 -8.65 -44.42 21.98
CA SER A 9 -8.81 -43.04 22.43
C SER A 9 -10.30 -42.74 22.36
N SER A 10 -10.96 -42.93 23.51
CA SER A 10 -12.32 -42.49 23.77
C SER A 10 -12.40 -40.98 23.61
N TYR A 11 -12.85 -40.53 22.44
CA TYR A 11 -13.50 -39.22 22.32
C TYR A 11 -14.94 -39.42 22.72
N ASP A 12 -15.16 -39.40 24.03
CA ASP A 12 -16.48 -39.29 24.62
C ASP A 12 -16.57 -37.93 25.28
N ARG A 13 -17.77 -37.36 25.17
CA ARG A 13 -18.36 -36.29 25.98
C ARG A 13 -18.29 -34.88 25.40
N ASP A 14 -19.31 -34.61 24.59
CA ASP A 14 -20.37 -33.66 24.93
C ASP A 14 -19.92 -32.42 25.70
N HIS A 15 -19.79 -31.33 24.95
CA HIS A 15 -20.24 -30.05 25.45
C HIS A 15 -21.14 -29.40 24.40
N ASP A 16 -22.43 -29.38 24.74
CA ASP A 16 -23.42 -28.43 24.27
C ASP A 16 -22.82 -27.04 24.12
N GLY A 17 -23.00 -26.48 22.93
CA GLY A 17 -22.52 -25.15 22.60
C GLY A 17 -22.64 -24.89 21.11
N ILE A 18 -23.83 -25.10 20.55
CA ILE A 18 -24.24 -24.52 19.28
C ILE A 18 -24.22 -23.00 19.47
N ARG A 19 -23.03 -22.42 19.30
CA ARG A 19 -22.84 -21.04 18.88
C ARG A 19 -22.21 -21.16 17.52
N ASP A 20 -23.04 -21.02 16.50
CA ASP A 20 -22.66 -20.79 15.11
C ASP A 20 -22.00 -19.42 14.95
N ASP A 21 -21.06 -19.08 15.83
CA ASP A 21 -20.12 -17.99 15.67
C ASP A 21 -18.97 -18.53 14.82
N ALA A 22 -19.29 -19.00 13.62
CA ALA A 22 -18.34 -19.13 12.53
C ALA A 22 -17.93 -17.71 12.10
N GLN A 23 -17.29 -16.99 13.02
CA GLN A 23 -16.37 -15.93 12.68
C GLN A 23 -15.25 -16.62 11.91
N TYR A 24 -15.42 -16.71 10.58
CA TYR A 24 -14.30 -16.82 9.68
C TYR A 24 -13.22 -15.90 10.24
N PRO A 25 -12.03 -16.39 10.60
CA PRO A 25 -10.98 -15.49 11.04
C PRO A 25 -10.77 -14.57 9.85
N ARG A 26 -11.19 -13.30 9.99
CA ARG A 26 -10.79 -12.23 9.08
C ARG A 26 -9.29 -12.38 9.01
N ARG A 27 -8.81 -12.91 7.89
CA ARG A 27 -7.40 -13.28 7.72
C ARG A 27 -6.65 -11.98 7.94
N GLY A 28 -6.09 -11.84 9.15
CA GLY A 28 -5.56 -10.58 9.62
C GLY A 28 -4.51 -10.11 8.63
N LYS A 29 -4.52 -8.82 8.32
CA LYS A 29 -3.50 -8.17 7.49
C LYS A 29 -2.15 -8.61 8.01
N SER A 30 -1.31 -9.18 7.14
CA SER A 30 0.00 -9.66 7.60
C SER A 30 0.83 -8.46 8.06
N ASP A 31 1.59 -8.57 9.15
CA ASP A 31 2.50 -7.49 9.59
C ASP A 31 3.43 -7.02 8.47
N ARG A 32 3.75 -7.91 7.53
CA ARG A 32 4.56 -7.62 6.34
C ARG A 32 3.82 -6.76 5.31
N GLU A 33 2.52 -6.98 5.15
CA GLU A 33 1.65 -6.19 4.29
C GLU A 33 1.60 -4.77 4.86
N ALA A 34 1.18 -4.63 6.13
CA ALA A 34 1.10 -3.35 6.85
C ALA A 34 2.41 -2.54 6.86
N LYS A 35 3.55 -3.22 6.90
CA LYS A 35 4.86 -2.56 6.84
C LYS A 35 5.12 -1.89 5.49
N VAL A 36 4.73 -2.53 4.40
CA VAL A 36 5.00 -2.04 3.03
C VAL A 36 4.15 -0.82 2.69
N GLU A 37 2.97 -0.74 3.26
CA GLU A 37 2.06 0.41 3.17
C GLU A 37 2.67 1.63 3.84
N ARG A 38 3.14 1.45 5.08
CA ARG A 38 3.84 2.49 5.83
C ARG A 38 5.10 2.95 5.12
N ILE A 39 5.84 2.03 4.48
CA ILE A 39 6.99 2.38 3.64
C ILE A 39 6.55 3.20 2.44
N THR A 40 5.46 2.81 1.76
CA THR A 40 4.93 3.57 0.61
C THR A 40 4.55 4.99 1.04
N TRP A 41 3.81 5.15 2.15
CA TRP A 41 3.46 6.46 2.70
C TRP A 41 4.70 7.24 3.11
N ALA A 42 5.66 6.59 3.77
CA ALA A 42 6.92 7.22 4.16
C ALA A 42 7.72 7.70 2.94
N LEU A 43 7.72 6.96 1.82
CA LEU A 43 8.36 7.37 0.58
C LEU A 43 7.66 8.59 -0.05
N LEU A 44 6.33 8.64 -0.04
CA LEU A 44 5.59 9.82 -0.52
C LEU A 44 5.89 11.06 0.33
N VAL A 45 5.93 10.90 1.65
CA VAL A 45 6.32 11.98 2.58
C VAL A 45 7.78 12.34 2.40
N LEU A 46 8.66 11.37 2.11
CA LEU A 46 10.07 11.61 1.83
C LEU A 46 10.27 12.51 0.62
N VAL A 47 9.46 12.36 -0.44
CA VAL A 47 9.49 13.29 -1.58
C VAL A 47 9.26 14.73 -1.10
N PHE A 48 8.23 14.95 -0.27
CA PHE A 48 7.98 16.27 0.30
C PHE A 48 9.12 16.77 1.20
N ALA A 49 9.69 15.88 2.02
CA ALA A 49 10.80 16.23 2.90
C ALA A 49 12.05 16.64 2.10
N VAL A 50 12.37 15.93 1.01
CA VAL A 50 13.46 16.30 0.11
C VAL A 50 13.19 17.65 -0.54
N LEU A 51 11.98 17.88 -1.07
CA LEU A 51 11.62 19.18 -1.65
C LEU A 51 11.75 20.34 -0.65
N SER A 52 11.46 20.11 0.62
CA SER A 52 11.55 21.12 1.68
C SER A 52 12.98 21.42 2.12
N LEU A 53 13.94 20.52 1.84
CA LEU A 53 15.35 20.69 2.17
C LEU A 53 16.17 21.28 1.03
N LEU A 54 15.60 21.33 -0.18
CA LEU A 54 16.27 21.91 -1.33
C LEU A 54 16.26 23.44 -1.25
N PRO A 55 17.36 24.10 -1.63
CA PRO A 55 17.42 25.55 -1.71
C PRO A 55 16.34 26.11 -2.66
N GLU A 56 15.72 27.24 -2.32
CA GLU A 56 14.68 27.87 -3.14
C GLU A 56 15.16 28.30 -4.54
N ASP A 57 16.48 28.53 -4.70
CA ASP A 57 17.14 28.88 -5.95
C ASP A 57 17.44 27.66 -6.85
N GLN A 58 17.23 26.44 -6.35
CA GLN A 58 17.45 25.24 -7.14
C GLN A 58 16.21 24.90 -7.97
N GLU A 59 16.29 25.14 -9.28
CA GLU A 59 15.24 24.77 -10.22
C GLU A 59 15.18 23.25 -10.41
N ILE A 60 14.10 22.63 -9.91
CA ILE A 60 13.80 21.22 -10.12
C ILE A 60 12.90 21.11 -11.35
N PRO A 61 13.27 20.29 -12.35
CA PRO A 61 12.39 20.03 -13.49
C PRO A 61 10.98 19.57 -13.06
N ASN A 62 9.94 20.21 -13.62
CA ASN A 62 8.55 20.06 -13.21
C ASN A 62 8.01 18.60 -13.27
N TRP A 63 8.59 17.78 -14.14
CA TRP A 63 8.22 16.37 -14.29
C TRP A 63 8.78 15.46 -13.19
N ILE A 64 9.81 15.87 -12.44
CA ILE A 64 10.51 15.01 -11.47
C ILE A 64 9.60 14.62 -10.31
N VAL A 65 8.86 15.57 -9.74
CA VAL A 65 7.96 15.31 -8.61
C VAL A 65 6.86 14.30 -8.97
N PRO A 66 6.06 14.52 -10.04
CA PRO A 66 5.08 13.54 -10.45
C PRO A 66 5.72 12.21 -10.90
N ALA A 67 6.90 12.23 -11.54
CA ALA A 67 7.59 10.99 -11.91
C ALA A 67 7.99 10.16 -10.67
N ALA A 68 8.56 10.79 -9.65
CA ALA A 68 8.89 10.13 -8.39
C ALA A 68 7.64 9.53 -7.72
N GLY A 69 6.54 10.29 -7.69
CA GLY A 69 5.24 9.82 -7.22
C GLY A 69 4.74 8.59 -7.98
N ALA A 70 4.82 8.62 -9.31
CA ALA A 70 4.41 7.51 -10.17
C ALA A 70 5.23 6.26 -9.87
N VAL A 71 6.56 6.39 -9.80
CA VAL A 71 7.48 5.28 -9.51
C VAL A 71 7.17 4.67 -8.15
N ILE A 72 6.94 5.48 -7.11
CA ILE A 72 6.62 4.99 -5.77
C ILE A 72 5.29 4.24 -5.75
N LEU A 73 4.23 4.83 -6.31
CA LEU A 73 2.87 4.26 -6.25
C LEU A 73 2.71 3.03 -7.16
N ILE A 74 3.18 3.12 -8.40
CA ILE A 74 3.10 2.00 -9.34
C ILE A 74 4.04 0.88 -8.88
N GLY A 75 5.27 1.23 -8.47
CA GLY A 75 6.24 0.28 -7.98
C GLY A 75 5.76 -0.46 -6.73
N SER A 76 5.17 0.25 -5.76
CA SER A 76 4.59 -0.38 -4.56
C SER A 76 3.38 -1.25 -4.92
N GLY A 77 2.49 -0.77 -5.79
CA GLY A 77 1.34 -1.52 -6.28
C GLY A 77 1.74 -2.84 -6.95
N PHE A 78 2.72 -2.82 -7.86
CA PHE A 78 3.26 -4.04 -8.48
C PHE A 78 3.92 -4.97 -7.46
N TYR A 79 4.70 -4.44 -6.53
CA TYR A 79 5.35 -5.23 -5.50
C TYR A 79 4.32 -5.95 -4.62
N GLN A 80 3.32 -5.24 -4.12
CA GLN A 80 2.23 -5.82 -3.32
C GLN A 80 1.42 -6.85 -4.15
N TYR A 81 1.09 -6.54 -5.41
CA TYR A 81 0.39 -7.44 -6.31
C TYR A 81 1.15 -8.76 -6.54
N SER A 82 2.48 -8.68 -6.74
CA SER A 82 3.34 -9.86 -6.91
C SER A 82 3.33 -10.79 -5.68
N ARG A 83 3.10 -10.22 -4.49
CA ARG A 83 2.99 -10.94 -3.22
C ARG A 83 1.56 -11.43 -2.93
N ARG A 84 0.61 -11.20 -3.85
CA ARG A 84 -0.83 -11.46 -3.68
C ARG A 84 -1.44 -10.72 -2.49
N TRP A 85 -0.87 -9.58 -2.11
CA TRP A 85 -1.46 -8.67 -1.12
C TRP A 85 -2.51 -7.79 -1.79
N ARG A 86 -3.44 -7.28 -0.98
CA ARG A 86 -4.54 -6.47 -1.51
C ARG A 86 -4.02 -5.06 -1.74
N VAL A 87 -4.03 -4.61 -2.99
CA VAL A 87 -3.63 -3.25 -3.34
C VAL A 87 -4.88 -2.39 -3.43
N GLY A 88 -4.89 -1.28 -2.69
CA GLY A 88 -5.99 -0.32 -2.75
C GLY A 88 -6.12 0.30 -4.14
N PRO A 89 -7.35 0.50 -4.65
CA PRO A 89 -7.57 1.14 -5.95
C PRO A 89 -6.93 2.53 -6.06
N MET A 90 -6.84 3.26 -4.95
CA MET A 90 -6.23 4.60 -4.91
C MET A 90 -4.74 4.58 -5.23
N THR A 91 -4.00 3.52 -4.91
CA THR A 91 -2.58 3.40 -5.28
C THR A 91 -2.41 3.37 -6.80
N TRP A 92 -3.28 2.63 -7.50
CA TRP A 92 -3.26 2.55 -8.96
C TRP A 92 -3.71 3.85 -9.62
N VAL A 93 -4.80 4.43 -9.13
CA VAL A 93 -5.33 5.70 -9.66
C VAL A 93 -4.31 6.82 -9.45
N GLY A 94 -3.79 6.96 -8.23
CA GLY A 94 -2.77 7.95 -7.91
C GLY A 94 -1.50 7.76 -8.75
N GLY A 95 -1.03 6.52 -8.90
CA GLY A 95 0.12 6.20 -9.73
C GLY A 95 -0.09 6.55 -11.21
N ALA A 96 -1.26 6.23 -11.77
CA ALA A 96 -1.59 6.55 -13.15
C ALA A 96 -1.70 8.06 -13.39
N VAL A 97 -2.35 8.79 -12.48
CA VAL A 97 -2.42 10.27 -12.55
C VAL A 97 -1.01 10.87 -12.51
N MET A 98 -0.16 10.40 -11.60
CA MET A 98 1.22 10.85 -11.51
C MET A 98 2.02 10.59 -12.79
N ALA A 99 1.88 9.40 -13.37
CA ALA A 99 2.54 9.05 -14.62
C ALA A 99 2.10 9.95 -15.77
N LEU A 100 0.79 10.26 -15.86
CA LEU A 100 0.25 11.16 -16.87
C LEU A 100 0.76 12.60 -16.69
N LEU A 101 0.81 13.12 -15.46
CA LEU A 101 1.34 14.46 -15.18
C LEU A 101 2.83 14.55 -15.52
N ALA A 102 3.60 13.52 -15.16
CA ALA A 102 5.02 13.44 -15.49
C ALA A 102 5.24 13.41 -17.02
N PHE A 103 4.48 12.57 -17.73
CA PHE A 103 4.56 12.47 -19.18
C PHE A 103 4.16 13.78 -19.87
N TYR A 104 3.07 14.40 -19.45
CA TYR A 104 2.62 15.68 -20.01
C TYR A 104 3.67 16.78 -19.80
N SER A 105 4.22 16.88 -18.59
CA SER A 105 5.27 17.85 -18.29
C SER A 105 6.56 17.55 -19.05
N TYR A 106 6.88 16.29 -19.32
CA TYR A 106 8.10 15.96 -20.07
C TYR A 106 7.97 16.18 -21.58
N GLU A 107 6.87 15.75 -22.20
CA GLU A 107 6.71 15.74 -23.67
C GLU A 107 5.89 16.91 -24.23
N VAL A 108 4.88 17.39 -23.49
CA VAL A 108 3.89 18.34 -24.04
C VAL A 108 4.23 19.78 -23.65
N ASP A 109 4.41 20.03 -22.37
CA ASP A 109 4.77 21.36 -21.86
C ASP A 109 5.67 21.28 -20.60
N PRO A 110 7.00 21.42 -20.79
CA PRO A 110 7.98 21.45 -19.69
C PRO A 110 7.77 22.55 -18.66
N ASN A 111 7.08 23.64 -19.02
CA ASN A 111 6.86 24.78 -18.11
C ASN A 111 5.62 24.60 -17.24
N SER A 112 4.78 23.60 -17.52
CA SER A 112 3.61 23.29 -16.70
C SER A 112 4.02 22.74 -15.33
N ASN A 113 3.74 23.49 -14.26
CA ASN A 113 4.04 23.11 -12.88
C ASN A 113 2.86 22.35 -12.25
N PHE A 114 3.07 21.06 -11.96
CA PHE A 114 2.08 20.19 -11.31
C PHE A 114 2.42 19.85 -9.86
N LEU A 115 3.39 20.54 -9.24
CA LEU A 115 3.82 20.24 -7.86
C LEU A 115 2.63 20.26 -6.90
N GLY A 116 1.79 21.31 -6.94
CA GLY A 116 0.62 21.41 -6.07
C GLY A 116 -0.37 20.26 -6.27
N VAL A 117 -0.63 19.87 -7.52
CA VAL A 117 -1.52 18.74 -7.86
C VAL A 117 -0.91 17.43 -7.35
N ALA A 118 0.40 17.24 -7.50
CA ALA A 118 1.08 16.06 -7.04
C ALA A 118 1.00 15.90 -5.51
N LEU A 119 1.23 16.99 -4.77
CA LEU A 119 1.11 16.98 -3.31
C LEU A 119 -0.31 16.66 -2.84
N ILE A 120 -1.34 17.17 -3.52
CA ILE A 120 -2.74 16.86 -3.21
C ILE A 120 -3.00 15.36 -3.40
N VAL A 121 -2.54 14.78 -4.51
CA VAL A 121 -2.72 13.35 -4.76
C VAL A 121 -1.98 12.51 -3.72
N PHE A 122 -0.76 12.88 -3.33
CA PHE A 122 -0.04 12.19 -2.25
C PHE A 122 -0.84 12.21 -0.95
N ALA A 123 -1.34 13.38 -0.56
CA ALA A 123 -2.16 13.54 0.62
C ALA A 123 -3.43 12.69 0.54
N LEU A 124 -4.13 12.69 -0.59
CA LEU A 124 -5.33 11.87 -0.79
C LEU A 124 -5.03 10.37 -0.67
N VAL A 125 -3.95 9.88 -1.30
CA VAL A 125 -3.57 8.46 -1.20
C VAL A 125 -3.26 8.07 0.24
N ILE A 126 -2.54 8.92 0.99
CA ILE A 126 -2.23 8.66 2.39
C ILE A 126 -3.50 8.68 3.25
N ILE A 127 -4.32 9.73 3.14
CA ILE A 127 -5.53 9.90 3.95
C ILE A 127 -6.51 8.75 3.70
N VAL A 128 -6.78 8.44 2.42
CA VAL A 128 -7.70 7.35 2.07
C VAL A 128 -7.13 6.03 2.52
N GLY A 129 -5.84 5.77 2.29
CA GLY A 129 -5.17 4.55 2.75
C GLY A 129 -5.26 4.33 4.26
N VAL A 130 -5.09 5.39 5.05
CA VAL A 130 -5.22 5.36 6.52
C VAL A 130 -6.67 5.12 6.95
N ILE A 131 -7.65 5.74 6.31
CA ILE A 131 -9.08 5.61 6.68
C ILE A 131 -9.63 4.24 6.29
N THR A 132 -9.35 3.78 5.07
CA THR A 132 -9.94 2.55 4.53
C THR A 132 -9.16 1.30 4.93
N ASN A 133 -7.92 1.46 5.40
CA ASN A 133 -7.00 0.37 5.69
C ASN A 133 -6.76 -0.52 4.44
N GLU A 134 -6.97 0.02 3.23
CA GLU A 134 -6.97 -0.69 1.95
C GLU A 134 -5.63 -0.71 1.22
N THR A 135 -4.60 -0.07 1.74
CA THR A 135 -3.30 0.06 1.07
C THR A 135 -2.18 -0.17 2.02
#